data_AF-A0A2A3ZN65-F1
#
_entry.id   AF-A0A2A3ZN65-F1
#
_cell.length_a   1.000
_cell.length_b   1.000
_cell.length_c   1.000
_cell.angle_alpha   90.00
_cell.angle_beta   90.00
_cell.angle_gamma   90.00
#
_symmetry.space_group_name_H-M   'P 1'
#
loop_
_entity.id
_entity.type
_entity.pdbx_description
1 polymer ?
#
loop_
_entity_poly.entity_id
_entity_poly.type
_entity_poly.pdbx_seq_one_letter_code
_entity_poly.pdbx_strand_id
1 'polypeptide(L)'
;MTNNPADSTASKTAGNKDVPSPQTGSGTSTNKRVVKDAVAVPSTGRGLNTAEARPQVASAPAPAVTSAPDPADVEVHVGTDAAYAGKEAERVQIRRPLRNISEVRHFFRTNITPIYFIGATPFNLLGLDRWVRNFSYITYYDGWDGGHPRVFSPRYKPFVEFDSGEAINNWLLLNAEVRAHMTANVPHGERPKVAMVFFDEETERICRELGYDLILPSADLRNQLDSKIETTKLGNEAGAFSVPNVLTTADTYAQLNAEAKKEDLGTDLVVQTPYGDSGKTTFFIAAEADWDRHKHDIIGQQLKIMKRINNTPVAVEAVITSSGVVVGPFLTELAGFAELTPYKGGWCGNEMTPDVLTADQGTRARELVRRMGEGLRKRGYRGFFEVDVLVDLDTDDVWLGELNPRISGASAITNVTAGAYADVPLSLFHLLEYLDVEFDLDVDEINERWEELSGADEWSQMVIKETADITEYITHSPLTGQYYLDQFGTLTYKRAALDWHPLQNGNEVFFLRIYGAGEYRWKGADLGVLVTKNPLQTKAGGPNALSIRAKHFIDSVRAMYAGVPVAAEDPSPALGGPGAKGD
;
A
#
# COMPACT_ATOMS: atom_id res chain seq x y z
N MET A 1 -15.03 50.32 53.25
CA MET A 1 -16.49 50.39 53.11
C MET A 1 -16.94 49.01 52.64
N THR A 2 -16.99 48.05 53.58
CA THR A 2 -18.23 47.51 54.24
C THR A 2 -19.09 46.75 53.22
N ASN A 3 -19.19 45.42 53.20
CA ASN A 3 -19.04 44.42 54.27
C ASN A 3 -18.45 43.09 53.75
N ASN A 4 -17.49 42.58 54.52
CA ASN A 4 -17.04 41.19 54.64
C ASN A 4 -17.93 40.51 55.73
N PRO A 5 -17.69 39.28 56.26
CA PRO A 5 -16.84 38.13 55.86
C PRO A 5 -17.63 36.79 55.99
N ALA A 6 -17.14 35.57 55.73
CA ALA A 6 -16.15 34.79 56.48
C ALA A 6 -15.91 33.46 55.72
N ASP A 7 -14.67 33.06 55.43
CA ASP A 7 -13.71 32.32 56.30
C ASP A 7 -14.29 30.96 56.78
N SER A 8 -13.60 29.82 56.79
CA SER A 8 -12.18 29.51 56.59
C SER A 8 -11.96 27.98 56.67
N THR A 9 -10.86 27.51 56.06
CA THR A 9 -9.93 26.44 56.52
C THR A 9 -10.36 24.98 56.74
N ALA A 10 -9.78 24.11 55.91
CA ALA A 10 -8.82 23.02 56.22
C ALA A 10 -8.96 22.15 57.50
N SER A 11 -8.80 20.83 57.29
CA SER A 11 -7.94 19.88 58.04
C SER A 11 -8.59 18.57 58.55
N LYS A 12 -8.09 17.45 58.00
CA LYS A 12 -7.71 16.16 58.63
C LYS A 12 -8.75 15.23 59.32
N THR A 13 -8.60 13.97 58.91
CA THR A 13 -8.53 12.69 59.67
C THR A 13 -9.78 11.91 60.10
N ALA A 14 -9.78 10.66 59.59
CA ALA A 14 -9.98 9.37 60.27
C ALA A 14 -11.39 8.89 60.67
N GLY A 15 -11.75 7.72 60.14
CA GLY A 15 -12.84 6.87 60.61
C GLY A 15 -12.74 5.48 59.97
N ASN A 16 -12.38 4.50 60.79
CA ASN A 16 -11.98 3.12 60.50
C ASN A 16 -13.17 2.14 60.49
N LYS A 17 -12.90 0.86 60.13
CA LYS A 17 -13.68 -0.40 60.30
C LYS A 17 -14.48 -0.85 59.07
N ASP A 18 -14.41 -2.09 58.56
CA ASP A 18 -14.00 -3.39 59.14
C ASP A 18 -13.40 -4.35 58.07
N VAL A 19 -12.53 -5.24 58.56
CA VAL A 19 -11.95 -6.46 57.96
C VAL A 19 -12.47 -7.60 58.88
N PRO A 20 -12.82 -8.84 58.43
CA PRO A 20 -11.77 -9.77 58.01
C PRO A 20 -12.11 -10.91 57.01
N SER A 21 -11.04 -11.36 56.33
CA SER A 21 -10.79 -12.70 55.77
C SER A 21 -10.81 -13.78 56.90
N PRO A 22 -10.49 -15.11 56.76
CA PRO A 22 -9.54 -15.74 55.82
C PRO A 22 -9.80 -17.24 55.44
N GLN A 23 -8.81 -17.82 54.75
CA GLN A 23 -8.31 -19.21 54.85
C GLN A 23 -8.50 -20.19 53.67
N THR A 24 -7.36 -20.40 53.00
CA THR A 24 -6.69 -21.68 52.68
C THR A 24 -7.31 -23.00 53.17
N GLY A 25 -7.34 -24.02 52.30
CA GLY A 25 -7.54 -25.42 52.70
C GLY A 25 -7.41 -26.42 51.55
N SER A 26 -6.40 -27.27 51.64
CA SER A 26 -6.06 -28.45 50.83
C SER A 26 -7.16 -29.53 50.73
N GLY A 27 -7.16 -30.35 49.66
CA GLY A 27 -7.88 -31.63 49.69
C GLY A 27 -8.00 -32.38 48.36
N THR A 28 -7.15 -33.38 48.18
CA THR A 28 -7.27 -34.54 47.27
C THR A 28 -8.62 -35.27 47.35
N SER A 29 -9.15 -35.75 46.22
CA SER A 29 -9.40 -37.20 45.94
C SER A 29 -10.41 -37.46 44.79
N THR A 30 -9.98 -38.36 43.89
CA THR A 30 -10.74 -39.44 43.22
C THR A 30 -12.25 -39.31 42.97
N ASN A 31 -12.69 -39.46 41.71
CA ASN A 31 -13.18 -40.77 41.23
C ASN A 31 -13.48 -40.83 39.72
N LYS A 32 -13.25 -42.04 39.21
CA LYS A 32 -13.54 -42.55 37.86
C LYS A 32 -15.02 -42.43 37.50
N ARG A 33 -15.31 -42.22 36.20
CA ARG A 33 -16.36 -43.00 35.53
C ARG A 33 -16.06 -43.24 34.06
N VAL A 34 -16.14 -44.52 33.73
CA VAL A 34 -16.00 -45.19 32.45
C VAL A 34 -17.22 -44.90 31.58
N VAL A 35 -17.04 -44.70 30.27
CA VAL A 35 -18.04 -45.09 29.26
C VAL A 35 -17.31 -45.81 28.14
N LYS A 36 -17.78 -47.03 27.87
CA LYS A 36 -17.32 -48.01 26.90
C LYS A 36 -18.25 -47.99 25.68
N ASP A 37 -17.66 -48.35 24.53
CA ASP A 37 -18.19 -49.12 23.39
C ASP A 37 -19.47 -48.59 22.68
N ALA A 38 -19.42 -48.13 21.44
CA ALA A 38 -19.17 -48.80 20.15
C ALA A 38 -20.45 -49.24 19.41
N VAL A 39 -20.33 -49.28 18.07
CA VAL A 39 -21.05 -50.13 17.09
C VAL A 39 -22.19 -49.51 16.24
N ALA A 40 -21.78 -49.12 15.02
CA ALA A 40 -22.16 -49.66 13.69
C ALA A 40 -23.46 -49.31 12.94
N VAL A 41 -23.19 -49.22 11.62
CA VAL A 41 -23.99 -49.28 10.39
C VAL A 41 -25.00 -50.45 10.36
N PRO A 42 -26.07 -50.34 9.56
CA PRO A 42 -26.38 -51.46 8.68
C PRO A 42 -26.76 -51.07 7.24
N SER A 43 -26.50 -52.05 6.37
CA SER A 43 -26.78 -52.13 4.94
C SER A 43 -27.84 -53.20 4.62
N THR A 44 -28.43 -53.10 3.41
CA THR A 44 -28.89 -54.17 2.48
C THR A 44 -30.39 -54.40 2.21
N GLY A 45 -30.69 -54.49 0.89
CA GLY A 45 -31.61 -55.45 0.21
C GLY A 45 -32.97 -54.90 -0.27
N ARG A 46 -33.60 -55.31 -1.40
CA ARG A 46 -33.32 -56.21 -2.55
C ARG A 46 -34.59 -56.25 -3.47
N GLY A 47 -34.42 -56.38 -4.81
CA GLY A 47 -35.35 -57.00 -5.81
C GLY A 47 -36.40 -56.09 -6.50
N LEU A 48 -36.92 -56.33 -7.72
CA LEU A 48 -36.77 -57.32 -8.80
C LEU A 48 -37.65 -56.89 -10.03
N ASN A 49 -37.15 -57.12 -11.26
CA ASN A 49 -37.80 -57.43 -12.56
C ASN A 49 -39.05 -56.71 -13.12
N THR A 50 -38.97 -56.30 -14.42
CA THR A 50 -39.63 -56.97 -15.58
C THR A 50 -39.07 -56.47 -16.92
N ALA A 51 -39.09 -57.34 -17.94
CA ALA A 51 -38.59 -57.16 -19.31
C ALA A 51 -39.67 -57.57 -20.32
N GLU A 52 -39.70 -56.96 -21.51
CA GLU A 52 -40.37 -57.37 -22.76
C GLU A 52 -39.95 -56.36 -23.86
N ALA A 53 -39.75 -56.60 -25.17
CA ALA A 53 -39.52 -57.75 -26.04
C ALA A 53 -39.04 -57.19 -27.42
N ARG A 54 -38.20 -57.93 -28.18
CA ARG A 54 -37.70 -57.60 -29.55
C ARG A 54 -38.59 -58.18 -30.67
N PRO A 55 -38.37 -57.81 -31.94
CA PRO A 55 -37.69 -58.73 -32.90
C PRO A 55 -36.74 -58.00 -33.89
N GLN A 56 -35.48 -58.39 -34.09
CA GLN A 56 -34.87 -59.43 -34.97
C GLN A 56 -35.05 -59.26 -36.51
N VAL A 57 -33.94 -58.98 -37.22
CA VAL A 57 -33.58 -59.53 -38.56
C VAL A 57 -32.04 -59.70 -38.63
N ALA A 58 -31.59 -60.85 -39.14
CA ALA A 58 -30.21 -61.34 -39.33
C ALA A 58 -29.62 -60.90 -40.71
N SER A 59 -28.38 -61.14 -41.16
CA SER A 59 -27.00 -61.30 -40.66
C SER A 59 -26.09 -61.43 -41.91
N ALA A 60 -24.88 -60.85 -41.94
CA ALA A 60 -23.78 -61.21 -42.87
C ALA A 60 -22.40 -60.74 -42.27
N PRO A 61 -21.23 -61.30 -42.68
CA PRO A 61 -20.30 -61.98 -41.75
C PRO A 61 -19.06 -61.17 -41.28
N ALA A 62 -18.38 -61.72 -40.26
CA ALA A 62 -17.19 -61.18 -39.57
C ALA A 62 -15.88 -61.26 -40.39
N PRO A 63 -14.84 -60.50 -40.01
CA PRO A 63 -13.73 -61.18 -39.32
C PRO A 63 -12.98 -60.41 -38.21
N ALA A 64 -12.30 -61.24 -37.39
CA ALA A 64 -11.05 -61.07 -36.65
C ALA A 64 -10.93 -60.05 -35.49
N VAL A 65 -10.87 -60.62 -34.28
CA VAL A 65 -10.48 -60.02 -33.01
C VAL A 65 -8.97 -59.80 -32.98
N THR A 66 -8.51 -58.60 -32.64
CA THR A 66 -7.15 -58.34 -32.16
C THR A 66 -7.17 -58.06 -30.65
N SER A 67 -6.28 -58.77 -29.96
CA SER A 67 -6.06 -58.78 -28.52
C SER A 67 -5.58 -57.44 -27.98
N ALA A 68 -6.03 -57.07 -26.78
CA ALA A 68 -5.49 -55.96 -25.99
C ALA A 68 -4.02 -56.24 -25.57
N PRO A 69 -3.15 -55.22 -25.51
CA PRO A 69 -1.78 -55.38 -25.02
C PRO A 69 -1.69 -55.32 -23.47
N ASP A 70 -0.68 -56.04 -22.96
CA ASP A 70 -0.25 -56.20 -21.57
C ASP A 70 0.28 -54.88 -20.92
N PRO A 71 0.25 -54.73 -19.59
CA PRO A 71 0.55 -53.48 -18.89
C PRO A 71 2.04 -53.36 -18.50
N ALA A 72 2.95 -53.36 -19.48
CA ALA A 72 4.39 -53.26 -19.21
C ALA A 72 5.13 -52.11 -19.92
N ASP A 73 4.50 -51.37 -20.84
CA ASP A 73 5.14 -50.23 -21.53
C ASP A 73 4.26 -48.98 -21.45
N VAL A 74 4.29 -48.29 -20.30
CA VAL A 74 3.88 -46.88 -20.22
C VAL A 74 5.15 -46.05 -20.18
N GLU A 75 5.72 -45.76 -21.34
CA GLU A 75 6.66 -44.65 -21.47
C GLU A 75 5.89 -43.37 -21.14
N VAL A 76 6.22 -42.77 -19.99
CA VAL A 76 5.79 -41.42 -19.65
C VAL A 76 6.53 -40.46 -20.58
N HIS A 77 5.93 -40.16 -21.73
CA HIS A 77 6.36 -39.04 -22.54
C HIS A 77 6.03 -37.75 -21.78
N VAL A 78 7.04 -37.15 -21.14
CA VAL A 78 7.04 -35.72 -20.84
C VAL A 78 7.25 -34.99 -22.16
N GLY A 79 6.18 -34.95 -22.96
CA GLY A 79 6.13 -34.23 -24.23
C GLY A 79 6.09 -32.74 -23.96
N THR A 80 7.20 -32.06 -24.24
CA THR A 80 7.25 -30.62 -24.41
C THR A 80 6.40 -30.21 -25.60
N ASP A 81 5.15 -29.78 -25.36
CA ASP A 81 4.25 -29.18 -26.36
C ASP A 81 4.65 -27.75 -26.77
N ALA A 82 5.94 -27.39 -26.68
CA ALA A 82 6.46 -26.15 -27.26
C ALA A 82 6.24 -26.09 -28.79
N ALA A 83 6.04 -27.25 -29.44
CA ALA A 83 5.72 -27.35 -30.86
C ALA A 83 4.27 -26.92 -31.22
N TYR A 84 3.37 -26.79 -30.22
CA TYR A 84 2.00 -26.31 -30.39
C TYR A 84 1.78 -24.85 -29.96
N ALA A 85 2.85 -24.15 -29.53
CA ALA A 85 2.82 -22.70 -29.54
C ALA A 85 2.68 -22.26 -31.01
N GLY A 86 1.44 -22.01 -31.44
CA GLY A 86 1.16 -21.53 -32.79
C GLY A 86 2.07 -20.33 -33.10
N LYS A 87 2.47 -20.16 -34.37
CA LYS A 87 3.22 -18.98 -34.80
C LYS A 87 2.54 -17.75 -34.20
N GLU A 88 3.23 -17.03 -33.30
CA GLU A 88 2.70 -15.76 -32.81
C GLU A 88 2.36 -14.95 -34.06
N ALA A 89 1.08 -14.62 -34.23
CA ALA A 89 0.62 -13.88 -35.40
C ALA A 89 1.53 -12.65 -35.56
N GLU A 90 1.94 -12.32 -36.80
CA GLU A 90 2.61 -11.05 -37.07
C GLU A 90 1.76 -9.94 -36.47
N ARG A 91 2.21 -9.43 -35.33
CA ARG A 91 1.39 -8.54 -34.51
C ARG A 91 1.33 -7.20 -35.21
N VAL A 92 0.13 -6.65 -35.35
CA VAL A 92 -0.06 -5.32 -35.91
C VAL A 92 0.58 -4.32 -34.95
N GLN A 93 1.80 -3.90 -35.24
CA GLN A 93 2.43 -2.77 -34.55
C GLN A 93 1.73 -1.50 -35.05
N ILE A 94 1.08 -0.79 -34.14
CA ILE A 94 0.55 0.54 -34.43
C ILE A 94 1.75 1.45 -34.63
N ARG A 95 2.04 1.80 -35.89
CA ARG A 95 3.17 2.67 -36.27
C ARG A 95 2.88 4.17 -36.16
N ARG A 96 1.66 4.52 -35.73
CA ARG A 96 1.22 5.90 -35.53
C ARG A 96 1.15 6.20 -34.03
N PRO A 97 1.21 7.47 -33.61
CA PRO A 97 0.99 7.82 -32.21
C PRO A 97 -0.35 7.29 -31.71
N LEU A 98 -0.40 6.79 -30.47
CA LEU A 98 -1.65 6.41 -29.81
C LEU A 98 -2.50 7.67 -29.59
N ARG A 99 -3.77 7.63 -29.99
CA ARG A 99 -4.66 8.81 -29.98
C ARG A 99 -5.79 8.76 -28.96
N ASN A 100 -6.02 7.59 -28.35
CA ASN A 100 -7.12 7.41 -27.40
C ASN A 100 -6.88 6.21 -26.50
N ILE A 101 -7.71 6.09 -25.46
CA ILE A 101 -7.59 5.06 -24.44
C ILE A 101 -7.80 3.64 -24.98
N SER A 102 -8.60 3.46 -26.03
CA SER A 102 -8.77 2.12 -26.64
C SER A 102 -7.47 1.63 -27.28
N GLU A 103 -6.73 2.53 -27.93
CA GLU A 103 -5.41 2.22 -28.49
C GLU A 103 -4.37 1.98 -27.38
N VAL A 104 -4.41 2.74 -26.28
CA VAL A 104 -3.57 2.53 -25.09
C VAL A 104 -3.81 1.14 -24.48
N ARG A 105 -5.07 0.74 -24.27
CA ARG A 105 -5.42 -0.60 -23.78
C ARG A 105 -4.92 -1.70 -24.72
N HIS A 106 -5.04 -1.49 -26.03
CA HIS A 106 -4.53 -2.44 -27.03
C HIS A 106 -3.01 -2.59 -26.95
N PHE A 107 -2.29 -1.48 -26.83
CA PHE A 107 -0.83 -1.45 -26.67
C PHE A 107 -0.40 -2.29 -25.46
N PHE A 108 -0.95 -2.02 -24.27
CA PHE A 108 -0.57 -2.76 -23.06
C PHE A 108 -0.98 -4.23 -23.08
N ARG A 109 -2.13 -4.57 -23.67
CA ARG A 109 -2.58 -5.96 -23.83
C ARG A 109 -1.68 -6.78 -24.76
N THR A 110 -0.96 -6.13 -25.67
CA THR A 110 -0.06 -6.76 -26.64
C THR A 110 1.42 -6.55 -26.32
N ASN A 111 1.73 -5.87 -25.21
CA ASN A 111 3.09 -5.60 -24.74
C ASN A 111 3.93 -6.88 -24.70
N ILE A 112 5.18 -6.74 -25.14
CA ILE A 112 6.19 -7.81 -25.13
C ILE A 112 7.35 -7.48 -24.19
N THR A 113 7.60 -6.20 -23.94
CA THR A 113 8.69 -5.74 -23.08
C THR A 113 8.43 -6.24 -21.65
N PRO A 114 9.37 -6.96 -21.04
CA PRO A 114 9.19 -7.43 -19.66
C PRO A 114 9.30 -6.25 -18.69
N ILE A 115 8.27 -6.08 -17.86
CA ILE A 115 8.18 -4.99 -16.88
C ILE A 115 8.08 -5.61 -15.48
N TYR A 116 8.92 -5.14 -14.57
CA TYR A 116 8.97 -5.63 -13.20
C TYR A 116 8.76 -4.50 -12.19
N PHE A 117 7.84 -4.71 -11.25
CA PHE A 117 7.83 -3.95 -10.01
C PHE A 117 8.68 -4.67 -8.96
N ILE A 118 9.61 -3.96 -8.33
CA ILE A 118 10.52 -4.50 -7.32
C ILE A 118 10.24 -3.81 -5.97
N GLY A 119 10.10 -4.59 -4.90
CA GLY A 119 9.79 -4.04 -3.59
C GLY A 119 9.87 -5.06 -2.46
N ALA A 120 9.70 -4.59 -1.22
CA ALA A 120 9.49 -5.47 -0.07
C ALA A 120 8.24 -6.35 -0.28
N THR A 121 7.18 -5.79 -0.86
CA THR A 121 5.91 -6.45 -1.18
C THR A 121 5.43 -5.99 -2.55
N PRO A 122 4.45 -6.64 -3.21
CA PRO A 122 3.93 -6.17 -4.49
C PRO A 122 2.86 -5.08 -4.35
N PHE A 123 2.56 -4.66 -3.12
CA PHE A 123 1.38 -3.87 -2.76
C PHE A 123 1.11 -2.65 -3.64
N ASN A 124 2.08 -1.77 -3.83
CA ASN A 124 1.83 -0.45 -4.45
C ASN A 124 1.23 -0.54 -5.86
N LEU A 125 1.64 -1.54 -6.65
CA LEU A 125 1.20 -1.71 -8.04
C LEU A 125 0.45 -3.04 -8.27
N LEU A 126 0.01 -3.73 -7.22
CA LEU A 126 -0.64 -5.04 -7.37
C LEU A 126 -1.92 -4.93 -8.21
N GLY A 127 -2.06 -5.84 -9.17
CA GLY A 127 -3.16 -5.89 -10.13
C GLY A 127 -2.89 -5.20 -11.47
N LEU A 128 -1.74 -4.53 -11.65
CA LEU A 128 -1.36 -3.99 -12.97
C LEU A 128 -1.11 -5.08 -14.02
N ASP A 129 -0.76 -6.29 -13.60
CA ASP A 129 -0.62 -7.47 -14.47
C ASP A 129 -1.93 -7.87 -15.18
N ARG A 130 -3.08 -7.36 -14.71
CA ARG A 130 -4.37 -7.50 -15.40
C ARG A 130 -4.45 -6.64 -16.66
N TRP A 131 -3.75 -5.51 -16.66
CA TRP A 131 -3.80 -4.48 -17.69
C TRP A 131 -2.64 -4.60 -18.67
N VAL A 132 -1.48 -5.00 -18.17
CA VAL A 132 -0.22 -5.01 -18.92
C VAL A 132 0.29 -6.44 -19.08
N ARG A 133 0.35 -6.92 -20.34
CA ARG A 133 1.01 -8.19 -20.63
C ARG A 133 2.50 -8.07 -20.28
N ASN A 134 3.10 -9.15 -19.76
CA ASN A 134 4.50 -9.21 -19.33
C ASN A 134 4.85 -8.25 -18.18
N PHE A 135 3.87 -7.88 -17.35
CA PHE A 135 4.13 -7.25 -16.05
C PHE A 135 4.23 -8.31 -14.95
N SER A 136 5.21 -8.20 -14.06
CA SER A 136 5.41 -9.13 -12.94
C SER A 136 6.04 -8.42 -11.74
N TYR A 137 6.06 -9.07 -10.58
CA TYR A 137 6.51 -8.51 -9.32
C TYR A 137 7.69 -9.31 -8.78
N ILE A 138 8.75 -8.63 -8.35
CA ILE A 138 9.87 -9.23 -7.62
C ILE A 138 9.79 -8.73 -6.18
N THR A 139 9.58 -9.63 -5.22
CA THR A 139 9.33 -9.22 -3.84
C THR A 139 10.20 -9.94 -2.82
N TYR A 140 10.56 -9.23 -1.75
CA TYR A 140 11.27 -9.84 -0.63
C TYR A 140 10.32 -10.67 0.24
N TYR A 141 9.16 -10.15 0.59
CA TYR A 141 8.10 -10.90 1.29
C TYR A 141 7.10 -11.42 0.26
N ASP A 142 6.81 -12.72 0.33
CA ASP A 142 5.80 -13.37 -0.51
C ASP A 142 4.58 -13.71 0.33
N GLY A 143 3.52 -12.91 0.18
CA GLY A 143 2.27 -13.10 0.89
C GLY A 143 1.51 -14.38 0.52
N TRP A 144 1.85 -15.05 -0.59
CA TRP A 144 1.11 -16.20 -1.14
C TRP A 144 1.84 -17.53 -1.00
N ASP A 145 3.01 -17.57 -0.36
CA ASP A 145 3.80 -18.80 -0.22
C ASP A 145 4.11 -19.46 -1.59
N GLY A 146 4.40 -18.65 -2.62
CA GLY A 146 4.63 -19.07 -4.00
C GLY A 146 3.35 -19.28 -4.84
N GLY A 147 2.17 -18.97 -4.28
CA GLY A 147 0.88 -19.19 -4.93
C GLY A 147 0.48 -18.16 -5.99
N HIS A 148 1.15 -17.00 -6.05
CA HIS A 148 0.81 -15.95 -7.02
C HIS A 148 1.62 -16.08 -8.32
N PRO A 149 0.97 -16.27 -9.49
CA PRO A 149 1.66 -16.65 -10.73
C PRO A 149 2.56 -15.57 -11.32
N ARG A 150 2.40 -14.31 -10.88
CA ARG A 150 3.21 -13.15 -11.32
C ARG A 150 4.14 -12.59 -10.25
N VAL A 151 4.15 -13.15 -9.05
CA VAL A 151 5.07 -12.72 -7.97
C VAL A 151 6.19 -13.73 -7.91
N PHE A 152 7.42 -13.24 -7.92
CA PHE A 152 8.61 -14.05 -7.72
C PHE A 152 9.35 -13.55 -6.48
N SER A 153 9.72 -14.49 -5.61
CA SER A 153 10.57 -14.25 -4.45
C SER A 153 11.67 -15.31 -4.43
N PRO A 154 12.95 -14.94 -4.20
CA PRO A 154 14.04 -15.91 -4.15
C PRO A 154 13.83 -16.91 -3.01
N ARG A 155 14.20 -18.17 -3.19
CA ARG A 155 14.03 -19.19 -2.13
C ARG A 155 15.11 -19.07 -1.07
N TYR A 156 16.35 -18.80 -1.49
CA TYR A 156 17.47 -18.65 -0.58
C TYR A 156 17.64 -17.19 -0.14
N LYS A 157 17.20 -16.91 1.09
CA LYS A 157 17.34 -15.61 1.77
C LYS A 157 18.17 -15.82 3.04
N PRO A 158 19.52 -15.76 2.98
CA PRO A 158 20.30 -15.69 4.21
C PRO A 158 19.87 -14.47 5.02
N PHE A 159 20.02 -14.52 6.35
CA PHE A 159 19.66 -13.37 7.19
C PHE A 159 20.44 -12.13 6.74
N VAL A 160 19.69 -11.07 6.45
CA VAL A 160 20.21 -9.74 6.14
C VAL A 160 19.36 -8.76 6.93
N GLU A 161 20.03 -7.87 7.64
CA GLU A 161 19.40 -6.71 8.26
C GLU A 161 19.36 -5.59 7.22
N PHE A 162 18.18 -5.04 6.98
CA PHE A 162 17.99 -3.96 6.02
C PHE A 162 17.62 -2.68 6.76
N ASP A 163 18.34 -1.60 6.48
CA ASP A 163 18.09 -0.31 7.07
C ASP A 163 17.03 0.51 6.30
N SER A 164 16.73 0.14 5.05
CA SER A 164 15.85 0.88 4.14
C SER A 164 15.19 0.01 3.05
N GLY A 165 14.21 0.60 2.35
CA GLY A 165 13.57 -0.03 1.19
C GLY A 165 14.51 -0.12 -0.03
N GLU A 166 15.38 0.87 -0.21
CA GLU A 166 16.45 0.93 -1.18
C GLU A 166 17.37 -0.29 -1.04
N ALA A 167 17.80 -0.59 0.19
CA ALA A 167 18.69 -1.71 0.47
C ALA A 167 18.06 -3.07 0.10
N ILE A 168 16.75 -3.23 0.33
CA ILE A 168 16.01 -4.43 -0.11
C ILE A 168 15.98 -4.54 -1.63
N ASN A 169 15.68 -3.44 -2.31
CA ASN A 169 15.56 -3.44 -3.76
C ASN A 169 16.92 -3.70 -4.43
N ASN A 170 17.99 -3.10 -3.92
CA ASN A 170 19.37 -3.34 -4.37
C ASN A 170 19.76 -4.82 -4.15
N TRP A 171 19.42 -5.40 -3.00
CA TRP A 171 19.66 -6.83 -2.73
C TRP A 171 18.89 -7.74 -3.68
N LEU A 172 17.60 -7.46 -3.94
CA LEU A 172 16.79 -8.22 -4.89
C LEU A 172 17.37 -8.18 -6.30
N LEU A 173 17.79 -7.00 -6.78
CA LEU A 173 18.41 -6.84 -8.10
C LEU A 173 19.72 -7.65 -8.25
N LEU A 174 20.51 -7.74 -7.18
CA LEU A 174 21.79 -8.47 -7.20
C LEU A 174 21.63 -9.99 -6.99
N ASN A 175 20.49 -10.43 -6.46
CA ASN A 175 20.22 -11.84 -6.18
C ASN A 175 20.29 -12.71 -7.46
N ALA A 176 20.96 -13.85 -7.38
CA ALA A 176 21.18 -14.72 -8.54
C ALA A 176 19.89 -15.39 -9.05
N GLU A 177 18.98 -15.80 -8.15
CA GLU A 177 17.69 -16.39 -8.53
C GLU A 177 16.79 -15.35 -9.21
N VAL A 178 16.77 -14.12 -8.68
CA VAL A 178 16.03 -13.00 -9.27
C VAL A 178 16.54 -12.68 -10.67
N ARG A 179 17.86 -12.53 -10.84
CA ARG A 179 18.45 -12.24 -12.16
C ARG A 179 18.19 -13.37 -13.16
N ALA A 180 18.31 -14.63 -12.74
CA ALA A 180 17.97 -15.76 -13.58
C ALA A 180 16.50 -15.73 -14.00
N HIS A 181 15.58 -15.42 -13.08
CA HIS A 181 14.15 -15.28 -13.37
C HIS A 181 13.87 -14.14 -14.35
N MET A 182 14.39 -12.93 -14.09
CA MET A 182 14.14 -11.74 -14.92
C MET A 182 14.73 -11.84 -16.32
N THR A 183 15.78 -12.63 -16.52
CA THR A 183 16.48 -12.76 -17.82
C THR A 183 16.08 -14.00 -18.61
N ALA A 184 15.35 -14.95 -18.02
CA ALA A 184 15.05 -16.25 -18.64
C ALA A 184 14.33 -16.16 -20.00
N ASN A 185 13.42 -15.19 -20.17
CA ASN A 185 12.55 -15.08 -21.34
C ASN A 185 12.50 -13.66 -21.93
N VAL A 186 13.59 -12.90 -21.80
CA VAL A 186 13.67 -11.56 -22.39
C VAL A 186 13.75 -11.69 -23.91
N PRO A 187 12.79 -11.11 -24.67
CA PRO A 187 12.85 -11.15 -26.13
C PRO A 187 14.15 -10.52 -26.67
N HIS A 188 14.60 -10.99 -27.82
CA HIS A 188 15.83 -10.46 -28.42
C HIS A 188 15.70 -8.95 -28.70
N GLY A 189 16.65 -8.16 -28.21
CA GLY A 189 16.66 -6.71 -28.35
C GLY A 189 15.89 -5.95 -27.27
N GLU A 190 15.11 -6.63 -26.43
CA GLU A 190 14.41 -6.01 -25.30
C GLU A 190 15.29 -5.97 -24.05
N ARG A 191 15.02 -4.99 -23.18
CA ARG A 191 15.64 -4.85 -21.85
C ARG A 191 14.54 -4.87 -20.79
N PRO A 192 14.74 -5.55 -19.65
CA PRO A 192 13.82 -5.46 -18.52
C PRO A 192 13.61 -4.00 -18.09
N LYS A 193 12.36 -3.57 -18.05
CA LYS A 193 11.94 -2.29 -17.46
C LYS A 193 11.65 -2.52 -15.98
N VAL A 194 12.20 -1.72 -15.09
CA VAL A 194 12.06 -1.89 -13.65
C VAL A 194 11.52 -0.63 -12.97
N ALA A 195 10.49 -0.78 -12.15
CA ALA A 195 9.93 0.25 -11.30
C ALA A 195 9.96 -0.18 -9.84
N MET A 196 10.06 0.76 -8.93
CA MET A 196 10.05 0.56 -7.49
C MET A 196 9.71 1.87 -6.77
N VAL A 197 9.26 1.78 -5.52
CA VAL A 197 8.94 2.98 -4.71
C VAL A 197 10.21 3.66 -4.22
N PHE A 198 11.16 2.87 -3.74
CA PHE A 198 12.38 3.31 -3.07
C PHE A 198 13.59 2.92 -3.91
N PHE A 199 14.46 3.88 -4.22
CA PHE A 199 15.67 3.66 -5.01
C PHE A 199 16.68 4.79 -4.75
N ASP A 200 17.94 4.56 -5.10
CA ASP A 200 19.01 5.53 -4.96
C ASP A 200 19.99 5.46 -6.14
N GLU A 201 21.06 6.25 -6.07
CA GLU A 201 22.14 6.23 -7.07
C GLU A 201 22.79 4.84 -7.20
N GLU A 202 22.81 4.04 -6.12
CA GLU A 202 23.29 2.66 -6.18
C GLU A 202 22.33 1.79 -6.99
N THR A 203 21.02 1.91 -6.79
CA THR A 203 20.00 1.23 -7.60
C THR A 203 20.22 1.54 -9.08
N GLU A 204 20.37 2.82 -9.44
CA GLU A 204 20.61 3.20 -10.82
C GLU A 204 21.88 2.57 -11.40
N ARG A 205 22.97 2.55 -10.62
CA ARG A 205 24.23 1.90 -11.01
C ARG A 205 24.02 0.41 -11.26
N ILE A 206 23.33 -0.29 -10.36
CA ILE A 206 23.02 -1.72 -10.50
C ILE A 206 22.20 -1.97 -11.76
N CYS A 207 21.14 -1.20 -12.01
CA CYS A 207 20.32 -1.32 -13.22
C CYS A 207 21.14 -1.11 -14.50
N ARG A 208 22.02 -0.08 -14.54
CA ARG A 208 22.91 0.16 -15.68
C ARG A 208 23.85 -1.02 -15.93
N GLU A 209 24.48 -1.56 -14.90
CA GLU A 209 25.39 -2.71 -14.99
C GLU A 209 24.70 -4.00 -15.43
N LEU A 210 23.46 -4.23 -15.00
CA LEU A 210 22.65 -5.39 -15.38
C LEU A 210 21.97 -5.26 -16.73
N GLY A 211 22.01 -4.08 -17.34
CA GLY A 211 21.31 -3.83 -18.61
C GLY A 211 19.80 -3.70 -18.46
N TYR A 212 19.33 -3.23 -17.31
CA TYR A 212 17.92 -2.91 -17.05
C TYR A 212 17.66 -1.43 -17.24
N ASP A 213 16.41 -1.11 -17.55
CA ASP A 213 15.95 0.26 -17.72
C ASP A 213 15.11 0.63 -16.48
N LEU A 214 15.68 1.47 -15.62
CA LEU A 214 14.94 2.04 -14.50
C LEU A 214 13.94 3.06 -15.05
N ILE A 215 12.65 2.75 -14.95
CA ILE A 215 11.57 3.55 -15.52
C ILE A 215 11.05 4.58 -14.52
N LEU A 216 11.97 5.33 -13.90
CA LEU A 216 11.68 6.35 -12.91
C LEU A 216 12.52 7.60 -13.21
N PRO A 217 12.14 8.78 -12.67
CA PRO A 217 13.04 9.94 -12.62
C PRO A 217 14.38 9.59 -11.96
N SER A 218 15.44 10.34 -12.24
CA SER A 218 16.73 10.05 -11.60
C SER A 218 16.69 10.29 -10.09
N ALA A 219 17.52 9.55 -9.36
CA ALA A 219 17.66 9.69 -7.91
C ALA A 219 18.04 11.13 -7.54
N ASP A 220 18.98 11.74 -8.25
CA ASP A 220 19.39 13.14 -8.08
C ASP A 220 18.22 14.11 -8.20
N LEU A 221 17.40 13.95 -9.25
CA LEU A 221 16.25 14.83 -9.49
C LEU A 221 15.18 14.62 -8.43
N ARG A 222 14.92 13.35 -8.05
CA ARG A 222 13.99 13.03 -6.97
C ARG A 222 14.43 13.66 -5.66
N ASN A 223 15.68 13.43 -5.26
CA ASN A 223 16.25 13.96 -4.02
C ASN A 223 16.22 15.49 -3.99
N GLN A 224 16.52 16.15 -5.11
CA GLN A 224 16.38 17.61 -5.19
C GLN A 224 14.94 18.07 -4.95
N LEU A 225 13.96 17.41 -5.58
CA LEU A 225 12.55 17.80 -5.54
C LEU A 225 11.86 17.41 -4.23
N ASP A 226 12.34 16.37 -3.56
CA ASP A 226 11.86 15.94 -2.24
C ASP A 226 12.14 16.98 -1.13
N SER A 227 13.03 17.94 -1.41
CA SER A 227 13.27 19.07 -0.53
C SER A 227 12.02 19.95 -0.38
N LYS A 228 11.54 20.12 0.85
CA LYS A 228 10.44 21.05 1.20
C LYS A 228 10.73 22.49 0.80
N ILE A 229 12.01 22.86 0.71
CA ILE A 229 12.46 24.18 0.24
C ILE A 229 12.33 24.29 -1.28
N GLU A 230 12.88 23.33 -2.03
CA GLU A 230 12.84 23.35 -3.50
C GLU A 230 11.42 23.17 -4.04
N THR A 231 10.61 22.35 -3.37
CA THR A 231 9.17 22.21 -3.63
C THR A 231 8.43 23.54 -3.42
N THR A 232 8.74 24.28 -2.35
CA THR A 232 8.10 25.59 -2.11
C THR A 232 8.49 26.62 -3.18
N LYS A 233 9.77 26.67 -3.56
CA LYS A 233 10.24 27.52 -4.67
C LYS A 233 9.54 27.14 -5.98
N LEU A 234 9.44 25.85 -6.27
CA LEU A 234 8.73 25.33 -7.44
C LEU A 234 7.27 25.76 -7.47
N GLY A 235 6.56 25.55 -6.35
CA GLY A 235 5.16 25.90 -6.20
C GLY A 235 4.94 27.39 -6.47
N ASN A 236 5.80 28.25 -5.91
CA ASN A 236 5.75 29.69 -6.13
C ASN A 236 5.97 30.07 -7.61
N GLU A 237 6.96 29.47 -8.28
CA GLU A 237 7.23 29.68 -9.71
C GLU A 237 6.07 29.20 -10.60
N ALA A 238 5.42 28.10 -10.21
CA ALA A 238 4.33 27.48 -10.96
C ALA A 238 2.95 28.09 -10.65
N GLY A 239 2.83 28.93 -9.62
CA GLY A 239 1.55 29.43 -9.12
C GLY A 239 0.72 28.37 -8.38
N ALA A 240 1.38 27.33 -7.88
CA ALA A 240 0.86 26.31 -6.96
C ALA A 240 1.37 26.61 -5.55
N PHE A 241 0.85 27.69 -4.95
CA PHE A 241 1.36 28.22 -3.69
C PHE A 241 1.10 27.27 -2.52
N SER A 242 2.08 27.17 -1.62
CA SER A 242 1.84 26.61 -0.28
C SER A 242 1.26 27.66 0.65
N VAL A 243 0.87 27.24 1.86
CA VAL A 243 0.46 28.14 2.96
C VAL A 243 1.42 29.32 3.09
N PRO A 244 0.95 30.55 3.39
CA PRO A 244 1.81 31.72 3.59
C PRO A 244 3.04 31.39 4.43
N ASN A 245 4.22 31.68 3.88
CA ASN A 245 5.50 31.23 4.43
C ASN A 245 6.67 32.13 4.04
N VAL A 246 7.78 31.94 4.75
CA VAL A 246 9.09 32.51 4.42
C VAL A 246 10.15 31.41 4.42
N LEU A 247 11.06 31.45 3.45
CA LEU A 247 12.23 30.58 3.36
C LEU A 247 13.47 31.30 3.91
N THR A 248 13.99 30.86 5.05
CA THR A 248 15.05 31.59 5.78
C THR A 248 15.83 30.69 6.74
N THR A 249 16.67 31.26 7.60
CA THR A 249 17.35 30.58 8.71
C THR A 249 17.04 31.30 10.02
N ALA A 250 17.03 30.60 11.15
CA ALA A 250 16.89 31.22 12.47
C ALA A 250 17.76 30.48 13.50
N ASP A 251 18.57 31.23 14.25
CA ASP A 251 19.41 30.69 15.32
C ASP A 251 18.80 30.91 16.71
N THR A 252 17.75 31.75 16.80
CA THR A 252 17.06 32.10 18.04
C THR A 252 15.56 32.25 17.84
N TYR A 253 14.78 32.06 18.91
CA TYR A 253 13.33 32.29 18.89
C TYR A 253 12.96 33.73 18.50
N ALA A 254 13.77 34.71 18.91
CA ALA A 254 13.57 36.11 18.55
C ALA A 254 13.75 36.34 17.03
N GLN A 255 14.74 35.71 16.41
CA GLN A 255 14.93 35.76 14.96
C GLN A 255 13.79 35.06 14.22
N LEU A 256 13.37 33.86 14.67
CA LEU A 256 12.23 33.14 14.10
C LEU A 256 10.98 34.04 14.02
N ASN A 257 10.63 34.69 15.13
CA ASN A 257 9.48 35.61 15.18
C ASN A 257 9.69 36.87 14.35
N ALA A 258 10.92 37.38 14.26
CA ALA A 258 11.22 38.53 13.43
C ALA A 258 11.03 38.23 11.94
N GLU A 259 11.42 37.05 11.47
CA GLU A 259 11.18 36.61 10.08
C GLU A 259 9.69 36.37 9.84
N ALA A 260 8.99 35.68 10.74
CA ALA A 260 7.55 35.45 10.63
C ALA A 260 6.74 36.76 10.57
N LYS A 261 7.16 37.79 11.31
CA LYS A 261 6.50 39.10 11.31
C LYS A 261 6.65 39.85 9.99
N LYS A 262 7.74 39.65 9.23
CA LYS A 262 7.94 40.33 7.93
C LYS A 262 6.88 39.91 6.90
N GLU A 263 6.45 38.65 6.97
CA GLU A 263 5.46 38.06 6.06
C GLU A 263 4.05 37.92 6.70
N ASP A 264 3.80 38.56 7.84
CA ASP A 264 2.50 38.52 8.55
C ASP A 264 1.99 37.10 8.88
N LEU A 265 2.89 36.19 9.27
CA LEU A 265 2.56 34.79 9.53
C LEU A 265 1.89 34.54 10.90
N GLY A 266 1.89 35.54 11.78
CA GLY A 266 1.44 35.41 13.17
C GLY A 266 2.52 34.85 14.10
N THR A 267 2.11 34.35 15.27
CA THR A 267 3.02 33.81 16.31
C THR A 267 2.84 32.31 16.59
N ASP A 268 1.81 31.69 16.03
CA ASP A 268 1.64 30.23 16.01
C ASP A 268 2.14 29.74 14.65
N LEU A 269 3.30 29.09 14.65
CA LEU A 269 4.08 28.79 13.45
C LEU A 269 4.22 27.30 13.23
N VAL A 270 4.35 26.93 11.96
CA VAL A 270 4.84 25.62 11.52
C VAL A 270 6.20 25.80 10.88
N VAL A 271 7.23 25.15 11.41
CA VAL A 271 8.61 25.24 10.91
C VAL A 271 9.02 23.90 10.34
N GLN A 272 9.53 23.89 9.11
CA GLN A 272 9.99 22.68 8.44
C GLN A 272 11.46 22.79 8.00
N THR A 273 12.22 21.72 8.20
CA THR A 273 13.58 21.55 7.63
C THR A 273 13.48 20.91 6.23
N PRO A 274 14.57 20.91 5.42
CA PRO A 274 14.45 20.58 4.00
C PRO A 274 14.04 19.13 3.71
N TYR A 275 14.61 18.16 4.43
CA TYR A 275 14.43 16.73 4.20
C TYR A 275 13.86 16.06 5.44
N GLY A 276 13.10 14.98 5.23
CA GLY A 276 12.59 14.11 6.28
C GLY A 276 11.10 13.80 6.14
N ASP A 277 10.69 12.74 6.81
CA ASP A 277 9.45 12.01 6.58
C ASP A 277 8.52 12.00 7.81
N SER A 278 7.27 11.57 7.60
CA SER A 278 6.34 11.19 8.68
C SER A 278 6.18 12.26 9.78
N GLY A 279 6.29 13.53 9.41
CA GLY A 279 6.21 14.68 10.32
C GLY A 279 7.42 14.91 11.24
N LYS A 280 8.49 14.10 11.18
CA LYS A 280 9.67 14.23 12.08
C LYS A 280 10.37 15.59 11.95
N THR A 281 10.25 16.22 10.79
CA THR A 281 10.90 17.48 10.44
C THR A 281 9.93 18.64 10.33
N THR A 282 8.73 18.48 10.91
CA THR A 282 7.71 19.53 11.01
C THR A 282 7.47 19.86 12.48
N PHE A 283 7.76 21.10 12.87
CA PHE A 283 7.73 21.57 14.25
C PHE A 283 6.64 22.63 14.43
N PHE A 284 5.77 22.44 15.43
CA PHE A 284 4.75 23.41 15.80
C PHE A 284 5.30 24.31 16.92
N ILE A 285 5.43 25.61 16.65
CA ILE A 285 6.06 26.56 17.55
C ILE A 285 5.12 27.73 17.79
N ALA A 286 4.46 27.75 18.96
CA ALA A 286 3.59 28.84 19.39
C ALA A 286 4.22 29.69 20.51
N ALA A 287 5.23 29.16 21.19
CA ALA A 287 5.95 29.83 22.26
C ALA A 287 7.44 29.45 22.30
N GLU A 288 8.23 30.20 23.05
CA GLU A 288 9.67 29.97 23.23
C GLU A 288 9.97 28.56 23.81
N ALA A 289 9.07 28.04 24.65
CA ALA A 289 9.20 26.70 25.20
C ALA A 289 9.12 25.60 24.12
N ASP A 290 8.34 25.82 23.05
CA ASP A 290 8.28 24.88 21.92
C ASP A 290 9.54 24.98 21.07
N TRP A 291 10.04 26.20 20.85
CA TRP A 291 11.36 26.41 20.24
C TRP A 291 12.46 25.67 20.99
N ASP A 292 12.52 25.79 22.32
CA ASP A 292 13.55 25.16 23.13
C ASP A 292 13.57 23.63 23.00
N ARG A 293 12.43 23.00 22.73
CA ARG A 293 12.33 21.55 22.49
C ARG A 293 12.94 21.12 21.16
N HIS A 294 12.87 21.98 20.12
CA HIS A 294 13.18 21.61 18.74
C HIS A 294 14.39 22.35 18.15
N LYS A 295 14.93 23.35 18.84
CA LYS A 295 16.01 24.22 18.32
C LYS A 295 17.24 23.46 17.85
N HIS A 296 17.55 22.30 18.43
CA HIS A 296 18.71 21.50 18.03
C HIS A 296 18.55 20.88 16.63
N ASP A 297 17.31 20.60 16.23
CA ASP A 297 16.99 20.06 14.90
C ASP A 297 16.79 21.19 13.87
N ILE A 298 16.49 22.40 14.33
CA ILE A 298 16.19 23.58 13.51
C ILE A 298 17.45 24.41 13.18
N ILE A 299 18.31 24.66 14.17
CA ILE A 299 19.46 25.56 14.01
C ILE A 299 20.44 24.98 12.98
N GLY A 300 20.92 25.83 12.07
CA GLY A 300 21.83 25.45 11.00
C GLY A 300 21.15 24.88 9.75
N GLN A 301 19.83 24.74 9.75
CA GLN A 301 19.06 24.30 8.59
C GLN A 301 18.47 25.49 7.81
N GLN A 302 18.22 25.28 6.52
CA GLN A 302 17.32 26.14 5.76
C GLN A 302 15.87 25.80 6.12
N LEU A 303 15.10 26.79 6.53
CA LEU A 303 13.77 26.62 7.10
C LEU A 303 12.70 27.14 6.15
N LYS A 304 11.58 26.41 6.11
CA LYS A 304 10.28 26.95 5.69
C LYS A 304 9.47 27.26 6.95
N ILE A 305 9.28 28.55 7.23
CA ILE A 305 8.46 29.01 8.36
C ILE A 305 7.11 29.40 7.79
N MET A 306 6.04 28.78 8.28
CA MET A 306 4.68 28.97 7.77
C MET A 306 3.74 29.48 8.86
N LYS A 307 2.70 30.17 8.43
CA LYS A 307 1.51 30.41 9.25
C LYS A 307 0.87 29.07 9.64
N ARG A 308 0.52 28.90 10.91
CA ARG A 308 -0.35 27.79 11.36
C ARG A 308 -1.77 28.02 10.83
N ILE A 309 -2.30 27.04 10.10
CA ILE A 309 -3.70 27.01 9.65
C ILE A 309 -4.43 25.79 10.23
N ASN A 310 -5.73 25.93 10.45
CA ASN A 310 -6.62 24.84 10.78
C ASN A 310 -6.98 24.12 9.48
N ASN A 311 -6.42 22.94 9.22
CA ASN A 311 -6.53 22.31 7.91
C ASN A 311 -6.86 20.82 7.98
N THR A 312 -7.37 20.31 6.85
CA THR A 312 -7.46 18.89 6.56
C THR A 312 -6.52 18.57 5.39
N PRO A 313 -5.58 17.62 5.56
CA PRO A 313 -4.74 17.15 4.46
C PRO A 313 -5.50 16.17 3.57
N VAL A 314 -5.24 16.25 2.28
CA VAL A 314 -5.79 15.39 1.23
C VAL A 314 -4.65 15.01 0.29
N ALA A 315 -4.47 13.70 0.07
CA ALA A 315 -3.48 13.19 -0.85
C ALA A 315 -4.07 13.07 -2.26
N VAL A 316 -3.25 13.30 -3.28
CA VAL A 316 -3.60 13.07 -4.68
C VAL A 316 -2.40 12.61 -5.47
N GLU A 317 -2.58 11.52 -6.21
CA GLU A 317 -1.61 11.04 -7.16
C GLU A 317 -1.85 11.65 -8.55
N ALA A 318 -0.78 11.96 -9.26
CA ALA A 318 -0.84 12.48 -10.62
C ALA A 318 0.32 11.94 -11.46
N VAL A 319 0.15 12.03 -12.78
CA VAL A 319 1.15 11.54 -13.73
C VAL A 319 1.44 12.62 -14.76
N ILE A 320 2.72 13.00 -14.84
CA ILE A 320 3.23 13.89 -15.88
C ILE A 320 3.52 13.07 -17.13
N THR A 321 2.85 13.42 -18.22
CA THR A 321 3.09 12.87 -19.56
C THR A 321 3.53 13.95 -20.55
N SER A 322 4.00 13.51 -21.70
CA SER A 322 4.26 14.32 -22.88
C SER A 322 3.01 15.06 -23.38
N SER A 323 1.81 14.51 -23.15
CA SER A 323 0.53 15.13 -23.50
C SER A 323 -0.03 16.07 -22.42
N GLY A 324 0.55 16.10 -21.22
CA GLY A 324 0.08 16.92 -20.09
C GLY A 324 0.04 16.16 -18.76
N VAL A 325 -0.57 16.78 -17.75
CA VAL A 325 -0.68 16.23 -16.38
C VAL A 325 -2.04 15.57 -16.17
N VAL A 326 -2.06 14.26 -15.94
CA VAL A 326 -3.26 13.51 -15.56
C VAL A 326 -3.38 13.52 -14.03
N VAL A 327 -4.50 14.01 -13.49
CA VAL A 327 -4.73 14.14 -12.04
C VAL A 327 -5.68 13.05 -11.56
N GLY A 328 -5.25 12.32 -10.54
CA GLY A 328 -5.99 11.22 -9.94
C GLY A 328 -7.18 11.63 -9.06
N PRO A 329 -7.75 10.65 -8.35
CA PRO A 329 -8.72 10.90 -7.28
C PRO A 329 -8.03 11.54 -6.06
N PHE A 330 -8.82 12.26 -5.26
CA PHE A 330 -8.40 12.77 -3.97
C PHE A 330 -8.73 11.77 -2.86
N LEU A 331 -7.83 11.62 -1.89
CA LEU A 331 -7.93 10.66 -0.81
C LEU A 331 -7.66 11.34 0.53
N THR A 332 -8.31 10.89 1.60
CA THR A 332 -7.87 11.20 2.95
C THR A 332 -6.85 10.15 3.40
N GLU A 333 -5.92 10.57 4.25
CA GLU A 333 -4.91 9.69 4.80
C GLU A 333 -5.35 9.08 6.13
N LEU A 334 -4.89 7.86 6.40
CA LEU A 334 -4.89 7.28 7.74
C LEU A 334 -3.48 7.44 8.32
N ALA A 335 -3.27 8.42 9.19
CA ALA A 335 -1.97 8.68 9.81
C ALA A 335 -2.07 8.75 11.34
N GLY A 336 -1.12 8.12 12.04
CA GLY A 336 -0.98 8.25 13.49
C GLY A 336 -2.05 7.54 14.33
N PHE A 337 -2.85 6.66 13.74
CA PHE A 337 -3.84 5.87 14.46
C PHE A 337 -3.15 4.84 15.38
N ALA A 338 -3.26 5.01 16.69
CA ALA A 338 -2.62 4.14 17.68
C ALA A 338 -3.08 2.68 17.57
N GLU A 339 -4.29 2.45 17.06
CA GLU A 339 -4.79 1.11 16.74
C GLU A 339 -4.05 0.46 15.57
N LEU A 340 -3.47 1.22 14.64
CA LEU A 340 -2.77 0.71 13.45
C LEU A 340 -1.25 0.73 13.57
N THR A 341 -0.69 1.73 14.28
CA THR A 341 0.75 1.98 14.35
C THR A 341 1.21 2.46 15.72
N PRO A 342 2.41 2.08 16.18
CA PRO A 342 3.03 2.69 17.36
C PRO A 342 3.61 4.09 17.07
N TYR A 343 3.67 4.53 15.81
CA TYR A 343 4.28 5.79 15.39
C TYR A 343 3.25 6.91 15.28
N LYS A 344 3.41 7.99 16.07
CA LYS A 344 2.42 9.09 16.18
C LYS A 344 2.06 9.79 14.87
N GLY A 345 2.96 9.81 13.89
CA GLY A 345 2.72 10.37 12.54
C GLY A 345 2.89 9.34 11.43
N GLY A 346 2.96 8.05 11.77
CA GLY A 346 3.19 7.02 10.77
C GLY A 346 1.97 6.86 9.86
N TRP A 347 2.19 6.95 8.55
CA TRP A 347 1.19 6.60 7.55
C TRP A 347 0.77 5.13 7.71
N CYS A 348 -0.53 4.89 7.63
CA CYS A 348 -1.16 3.58 7.83
C CYS A 348 -2.22 3.27 6.78
N GLY A 349 -2.38 4.08 5.72
CA GLY A 349 -3.37 3.82 4.68
C GLY A 349 -4.01 5.08 4.12
N ASN A 350 -4.95 4.86 3.21
CA ASN A 350 -5.74 5.91 2.59
C ASN A 350 -7.19 5.43 2.43
N GLU A 351 -8.11 6.37 2.34
CA GLU A 351 -9.48 6.11 1.91
C GLU A 351 -9.89 7.12 0.84
N MET A 352 -10.65 6.62 -0.13
CA MET A 352 -11.27 7.39 -1.18
C MET A 352 -12.78 7.31 -0.96
N THR A 353 -13.39 8.46 -0.66
CA THR A 353 -14.84 8.62 -0.55
C THR A 353 -15.33 9.72 -1.48
N PRO A 354 -16.62 9.72 -1.87
CA PRO A 354 -17.17 10.76 -2.74
C PRO A 354 -17.15 12.18 -2.14
N ASP A 355 -17.00 12.31 -0.82
CA ASP A 355 -17.10 13.57 -0.08
C ASP A 355 -15.75 14.09 0.47
N VAL A 356 -14.62 13.61 -0.06
CA VAL A 356 -13.27 14.06 0.38
C VAL A 356 -13.13 15.58 0.21
N LEU A 357 -13.56 16.12 -0.93
CA LEU A 357 -13.57 17.55 -1.23
C LEU A 357 -14.96 17.99 -1.71
N THR A 358 -15.34 19.24 -1.45
CA THR A 358 -16.45 19.86 -2.17
C THR A 358 -16.09 20.06 -3.64
N ALA A 359 -17.08 20.26 -4.52
CA ALA A 359 -16.82 20.48 -5.94
C ALA A 359 -15.87 21.66 -6.20
N ASP A 360 -16.06 22.77 -5.48
CA ASP A 360 -15.22 23.97 -5.64
C ASP A 360 -13.79 23.76 -5.11
N GLN A 361 -13.63 23.12 -3.94
CA GLN A 361 -12.33 22.71 -3.43
C GLN A 361 -11.62 21.76 -4.41
N GLY A 362 -12.37 20.80 -4.97
CA GLY A 362 -11.88 19.84 -5.96
C GLY A 362 -11.33 20.52 -7.21
N THR A 363 -12.08 21.46 -7.80
CA THR A 363 -11.62 22.24 -8.96
C THR A 363 -10.34 23.03 -8.64
N ARG A 364 -10.27 23.71 -7.49
CA ARG A 364 -9.08 24.47 -7.07
C ARG A 364 -7.87 23.56 -6.81
N ALA A 365 -8.09 22.42 -6.16
CA ALA A 365 -7.04 21.43 -5.90
C ALA A 365 -6.49 20.82 -7.19
N ARG A 366 -7.35 20.46 -8.16
CA ARG A 366 -6.91 19.94 -9.46
C ARG A 366 -6.05 20.95 -10.20
N GLU A 367 -6.48 22.21 -10.25
CA GLU A 367 -5.70 23.26 -10.91
C GLU A 367 -4.36 23.50 -10.21
N LEU A 368 -4.32 23.43 -8.87
CA LEU A 368 -3.08 23.49 -8.10
C LEU A 368 -2.12 22.35 -8.47
N VAL A 369 -2.61 21.10 -8.50
CA VAL A 369 -1.80 19.91 -8.86
C VAL A 369 -1.34 19.98 -10.31
N ARG A 370 -2.20 20.43 -11.23
CA ARG A 370 -1.85 20.59 -12.66
C ARG A 370 -0.73 21.61 -12.84
N ARG A 371 -0.80 22.76 -12.16
CA ARG A 371 0.29 23.76 -12.14
C ARG A 371 1.58 23.20 -11.59
N MET A 372 1.50 22.49 -10.46
CA MET A 372 2.65 21.84 -9.85
C MET A 372 3.29 20.82 -10.81
N GLY A 373 2.48 19.98 -11.45
CA GLY A 373 2.92 19.02 -12.46
C GLY A 373 3.58 19.67 -13.67
N GLU A 374 3.04 20.77 -14.19
CA GLU A 374 3.69 21.54 -15.27
C GLU A 374 5.02 22.17 -14.83
N GLY A 375 5.11 22.61 -13.59
CA GLY A 375 6.35 23.08 -12.98
C GLY A 375 7.41 21.97 -12.92
N LEU A 376 7.03 20.79 -12.44
CA LEU A 376 7.88 19.59 -12.40
C LEU A 376 8.34 19.18 -13.82
N ARG A 377 7.41 19.20 -14.79
CA ARG A 377 7.70 18.86 -16.20
C ARG A 377 8.78 19.77 -16.79
N LYS A 378 8.74 21.08 -16.49
CA LYS A 378 9.79 22.04 -16.93
C LYS A 378 11.17 21.74 -16.34
N ARG A 379 11.24 21.01 -15.23
CA ARG A 379 12.49 20.54 -14.60
C ARG A 379 12.91 19.14 -15.06
N GLY A 380 12.24 18.58 -16.07
CA GLY A 380 12.57 17.28 -16.66
C GLY A 380 11.96 16.09 -15.93
N TYR A 381 11.10 16.32 -14.94
CA TYR A 381 10.37 15.25 -14.26
C TYR A 381 9.27 14.71 -15.17
N ARG A 382 9.14 13.38 -15.25
CA ARG A 382 8.06 12.70 -15.96
C ARG A 382 7.60 11.46 -15.19
N GLY A 383 6.35 11.07 -15.36
CA GLY A 383 5.76 9.95 -14.64
C GLY A 383 5.11 10.35 -13.32
N PHE A 384 5.10 9.40 -12.39
CA PHE A 384 4.24 9.41 -11.21
C PHE A 384 4.76 10.35 -10.12
N PHE A 385 3.85 11.08 -9.46
CA PHE A 385 4.12 11.85 -8.25
C PHE A 385 2.85 11.94 -7.41
N GLU A 386 3.01 12.18 -6.12
CA GLU A 386 1.93 12.45 -5.18
C GLU A 386 2.11 13.86 -4.61
N VAL A 387 0.99 14.52 -4.34
CA VAL A 387 0.95 15.82 -3.69
C VAL A 387 -0.02 15.75 -2.53
N ASP A 388 0.41 16.26 -1.38
CA ASP A 388 -0.47 16.59 -0.28
C ASP A 388 -1.04 17.99 -0.50
N VAL A 389 -2.35 18.09 -0.44
CA VAL A 389 -3.11 19.32 -0.56
C VAL A 389 -3.72 19.63 0.81
N LEU A 390 -3.56 20.86 1.28
CA LEU A 390 -4.11 21.32 2.55
C LEU A 390 -5.35 22.18 2.27
N VAL A 391 -6.49 21.76 2.79
CA VAL A 391 -7.73 22.56 2.77
C VAL A 391 -7.84 23.30 4.09
N ASP A 392 -7.79 24.63 4.05
CA ASP A 392 -7.98 25.49 5.22
C ASP A 392 -9.47 25.48 5.62
N LEU A 393 -9.77 25.03 6.83
CA LEU A 393 -11.13 24.90 7.35
C LEU A 393 -11.73 26.24 7.77
N ASP A 394 -10.91 27.28 7.95
CA ASP A 394 -11.35 28.60 8.36
C ASP A 394 -11.64 29.51 7.15
N THR A 395 -10.84 29.39 6.08
CA THR A 395 -10.98 30.23 4.87
C THR A 395 -11.49 29.49 3.64
N ASP A 396 -11.53 28.16 3.67
CA ASP A 396 -11.81 27.30 2.53
C ASP A 396 -10.73 27.33 1.44
N ASP A 397 -9.56 27.94 1.70
CA ASP A 397 -8.44 27.99 0.75
C ASP A 397 -7.78 26.63 0.56
N VAL A 398 -7.20 26.41 -0.63
CA VAL A 398 -6.51 25.19 -1.02
C VAL A 398 -5.03 25.49 -1.25
N TRP A 399 -4.17 24.82 -0.50
CA TRP A 399 -2.72 25.07 -0.50
C TRP A 399 -1.92 23.81 -0.85
N LEU A 400 -0.75 24.01 -1.47
CA LEU A 400 0.27 22.97 -1.59
C LEU A 400 0.81 22.62 -0.20
N GLY A 401 0.67 21.36 0.20
CA GLY A 401 1.24 20.80 1.42
C GLY A 401 2.67 20.31 1.19
N GLU A 402 2.78 19.14 0.58
CA GLU A 402 4.03 18.41 0.37
C GLU A 402 4.05 17.75 -1.01
N LEU A 403 5.23 17.60 -1.59
CA LEU A 403 5.44 16.85 -2.82
C LEU A 403 6.13 15.54 -2.46
N ASN A 404 5.58 14.43 -2.91
CA ASN A 404 6.17 13.10 -2.85
C ASN A 404 6.51 12.67 -4.29
N PRO A 405 7.75 12.89 -4.78
CA PRO A 405 8.13 12.63 -6.18
C PRO A 405 8.36 11.13 -6.45
N ARG A 406 7.34 10.30 -6.19
CA ARG A 406 7.40 8.83 -6.31
C ARG A 406 6.01 8.20 -6.45
N ILE A 407 6.01 6.91 -6.77
CA ILE A 407 4.84 6.03 -6.59
C ILE A 407 4.52 5.99 -5.08
N SER A 408 3.26 6.17 -4.69
CA SER A 408 2.90 6.27 -3.28
C SER A 408 2.23 5.00 -2.73
N GLY A 409 1.95 5.02 -1.42
CA GLY A 409 1.13 3.99 -0.79
C GLY A 409 -0.30 3.98 -1.33
N ALA A 410 -0.83 5.14 -1.75
CA ALA A 410 -2.18 5.30 -2.27
C ALA A 410 -2.40 4.58 -3.61
N SER A 411 -1.33 4.38 -4.40
CA SER A 411 -1.35 3.70 -5.71
C SER A 411 -2.16 2.40 -5.73
N ALA A 412 -2.14 1.65 -4.63
CA ALA A 412 -2.87 0.41 -4.52
C ALA A 412 -4.40 0.57 -4.72
N ILE A 413 -5.00 1.65 -4.21
CA ILE A 413 -6.44 1.91 -4.36
C ILE A 413 -6.77 2.89 -5.49
N THR A 414 -5.86 3.79 -5.89
CA THR A 414 -6.12 4.70 -7.03
C THR A 414 -6.17 3.95 -8.38
N ASN A 415 -5.47 2.82 -8.48
CA ASN A 415 -5.46 1.95 -9.67
C ASN A 415 -6.78 1.18 -9.90
N VAL A 416 -7.71 1.16 -8.93
CA VAL A 416 -8.98 0.39 -9.01
C VAL A 416 -10.24 1.26 -8.99
N THR A 417 -10.09 2.56 -9.19
CA THR A 417 -11.20 3.52 -9.18
C THR A 417 -12.10 3.41 -10.41
N ALA A 418 -13.31 3.97 -10.33
CA ALA A 418 -14.22 4.07 -11.47
C ALA A 418 -13.54 4.78 -12.67
N GLY A 419 -12.76 5.83 -12.44
CA GLY A 419 -11.95 6.49 -13.47
C GLY A 419 -10.92 5.55 -14.11
N ALA A 420 -10.20 4.78 -13.29
CA ALA A 420 -9.24 3.78 -13.79
C ALA A 420 -9.90 2.69 -14.66
N TYR A 421 -11.13 2.25 -14.31
CA TYR A 421 -11.89 1.30 -15.12
C TYR A 421 -12.48 1.92 -16.39
N ALA A 422 -12.94 3.17 -16.32
CA ALA A 422 -13.44 3.90 -17.49
C ALA A 422 -12.32 4.16 -18.50
N ASP A 423 -11.11 4.44 -18.02
CA ASP A 423 -9.92 4.66 -18.82
C ASP A 423 -8.85 3.56 -18.62
N VAL A 424 -7.79 3.85 -17.88
CA VAL A 424 -6.74 2.91 -17.47
C VAL A 424 -6.20 3.36 -16.11
N PRO A 425 -5.60 2.47 -15.29
CA PRO A 425 -4.94 2.90 -14.06
C PRO A 425 -3.89 4.00 -14.30
N LEU A 426 -3.70 4.93 -13.36
CA LEU A 426 -2.73 6.04 -13.51
C LEU A 426 -1.34 5.54 -13.90
N SER A 427 -0.94 4.42 -13.32
CA SER A 427 0.35 3.77 -13.57
C SER A 427 0.58 3.44 -15.06
N LEU A 428 -0.47 3.23 -15.86
CA LEU A 428 -0.32 2.99 -17.30
C LEU A 428 0.10 4.27 -18.05
N PHE A 429 -0.35 5.46 -17.64
CA PHE A 429 0.17 6.71 -18.21
C PHE A 429 1.65 6.90 -17.88
N HIS A 430 2.08 6.49 -16.68
CA HIS A 430 3.49 6.48 -16.32
C HIS A 430 4.27 5.53 -17.23
N LEU A 431 3.78 4.32 -17.46
CA LEU A 431 4.45 3.37 -18.36
C LEU A 431 4.56 3.88 -19.80
N LEU A 432 3.56 4.60 -20.33
CA LEU A 432 3.64 5.18 -21.68
C LEU A 432 4.86 6.10 -21.86
N GLU A 433 5.24 6.84 -20.83
CA GLU A 433 6.42 7.73 -20.83
C GLU A 433 7.78 7.00 -20.86
N TYR A 434 7.79 5.67 -20.71
CA TYR A 434 9.02 4.88 -20.60
C TYR A 434 9.06 3.64 -21.53
N LEU A 435 8.02 3.40 -22.34
CA LEU A 435 7.90 2.23 -23.22
C LEU A 435 8.08 2.53 -24.71
N ASP A 436 8.84 3.56 -25.05
CA ASP A 436 9.26 3.89 -26.43
C ASP A 436 8.09 3.91 -27.42
N VAL A 437 6.97 4.51 -27.01
CA VAL A 437 5.75 4.66 -27.82
C VAL A 437 5.37 6.12 -27.92
N GLU A 438 5.04 6.56 -29.14
CA GLU A 438 4.50 7.90 -29.34
C GLU A 438 3.00 7.92 -29.01
N PHE A 439 2.55 8.98 -28.35
CA PHE A 439 1.14 9.21 -28.09
C PHE A 439 0.81 10.70 -28.06
N ASP A 440 -0.45 10.99 -28.32
CA ASP A 440 -1.04 12.32 -28.31
C ASP A 440 -2.47 12.17 -27.81
N LEU A 441 -2.61 12.29 -26.49
CA LEU A 441 -3.86 12.06 -25.76
C LEU A 441 -4.48 13.40 -25.35
N ASP A 442 -5.81 13.47 -25.40
CA ASP A 442 -6.55 14.59 -24.84
C ASP A 442 -6.58 14.45 -23.30
N VAL A 443 -5.59 15.04 -22.64
CA VAL A 443 -5.46 14.98 -21.17
C VAL A 443 -6.56 15.77 -20.46
N ASP A 444 -7.09 16.82 -21.09
CA ASP A 444 -8.19 17.60 -20.53
C ASP A 444 -9.47 16.74 -20.52
N GLU A 445 -9.78 16.04 -21.62
CA GLU A 445 -10.91 15.09 -21.68
C GLU A 445 -10.77 13.96 -20.65
N ILE A 446 -9.56 13.43 -20.46
CA ILE A 446 -9.28 12.40 -19.44
C ILE A 446 -9.54 12.97 -18.03
N ASN A 447 -9.01 14.15 -17.72
CA ASN A 447 -9.18 14.77 -16.41
C ASN A 447 -10.64 15.09 -16.10
N GLU A 448 -11.40 15.61 -17.08
CA GLU A 448 -12.85 15.87 -16.93
C GLU A 448 -13.62 14.59 -16.59
N ARG A 449 -13.33 13.49 -17.30
CA ARG A 449 -13.95 12.18 -17.04
C ARG A 449 -13.55 11.60 -15.68
N TRP A 450 -12.29 11.73 -15.28
CA TRP A 450 -11.82 11.29 -13.96
C TRP A 450 -12.47 12.08 -12.84
N GLU A 451 -12.68 13.38 -13.04
CA GLU A 451 -13.42 14.22 -12.11
C GLU A 451 -14.88 13.77 -11.98
N GLU A 452 -15.58 13.57 -13.10
CA GLU A 452 -16.98 13.11 -13.12
C GLU A 452 -17.15 11.77 -12.37
N LEU A 453 -16.18 10.87 -12.49
CA LEU A 453 -16.21 9.52 -11.91
C LEU A 453 -15.63 9.44 -10.49
N SER A 454 -15.00 10.51 -9.98
CA SER A 454 -14.30 10.49 -8.68
C SER A 454 -15.20 10.17 -7.49
N GLY A 455 -16.50 10.43 -7.59
CA GLY A 455 -17.52 10.11 -6.57
C GLY A 455 -18.31 8.82 -6.81
N ALA A 456 -17.96 8.02 -7.82
CA ALA A 456 -18.74 6.84 -8.21
C ALA A 456 -18.33 5.54 -7.48
N ASP A 457 -17.24 5.56 -6.71
CA ASP A 457 -16.74 4.37 -6.00
C ASP A 457 -16.12 4.72 -4.65
N GLU A 458 -15.96 3.69 -3.81
CA GLU A 458 -15.35 3.78 -2.48
C GLU A 458 -14.31 2.69 -2.30
N TRP A 459 -13.11 3.09 -1.91
CA TRP A 459 -11.99 2.20 -1.63
C TRP A 459 -11.19 2.69 -0.44
N SER A 460 -10.87 1.77 0.45
CA SER A 460 -10.00 2.07 1.58
C SER A 460 -8.99 0.96 1.76
N GLN A 461 -7.83 1.36 2.26
CA GLN A 461 -6.77 0.47 2.63
C GLN A 461 -6.17 0.85 3.98
N MET A 462 -5.70 -0.13 4.73
CA MET A 462 -4.91 0.10 5.93
C MET A 462 -3.78 -0.92 6.11
N VAL A 463 -2.61 -0.42 6.51
CA VAL A 463 -1.48 -1.21 6.96
C VAL A 463 -1.63 -1.48 8.45
N ILE A 464 -1.71 -2.76 8.81
CA ILE A 464 -1.87 -3.20 10.19
C ILE A 464 -0.49 -3.56 10.74
N LYS A 465 0.06 -2.74 11.64
CA LYS A 465 1.31 -3.06 12.35
C LYS A 465 1.03 -3.80 13.66
N GLU A 466 2.02 -4.49 14.20
CA GLU A 466 2.00 -4.93 15.59
C GLU A 466 2.23 -3.72 16.51
N THR A 467 1.33 -3.50 17.46
CA THR A 467 1.38 -2.35 18.37
C THR A 467 1.72 -2.77 19.79
N ALA A 468 1.56 -4.06 20.11
CA ALA A 468 1.95 -4.60 21.40
C ALA A 468 3.47 -4.62 21.54
N ASP A 469 3.94 -4.42 22.77
CA ASP A 469 5.36 -4.51 23.11
C ASP A 469 5.76 -5.97 23.31
N ILE A 470 5.81 -6.70 22.20
CA ILE A 470 6.14 -8.12 22.15
C ILE A 470 7.33 -8.35 21.22
N THR A 471 7.96 -9.52 21.34
CA THR A 471 8.87 -10.06 20.33
C THR A 471 8.65 -11.56 20.28
N GLU A 472 8.08 -12.04 19.18
CA GLU A 472 7.67 -13.43 19.04
C GLU A 472 8.09 -14.00 17.69
N TYR A 473 8.47 -15.28 17.70
CA TYR A 473 8.56 -16.09 16.50
C TYR A 473 7.15 -16.53 16.09
N ILE A 474 6.72 -16.17 14.88
CA ILE A 474 5.37 -16.42 14.37
C ILE A 474 5.25 -17.91 14.02
N THR A 475 4.30 -18.57 14.68
CA THR A 475 3.95 -19.98 14.42
C THR A 475 2.73 -20.11 13.52
N HIS A 476 1.82 -19.14 13.57
CA HIS A 476 0.61 -19.10 12.76
C HIS A 476 0.34 -17.67 12.31
N SER A 477 -0.10 -17.53 11.06
CA SER A 477 -0.48 -16.27 10.45
C SER A 477 -1.69 -16.48 9.54
N PRO A 478 -2.56 -15.47 9.36
CA PRO A 478 -3.62 -15.50 8.36
C PRO A 478 -3.08 -15.77 6.95
N LEU A 479 -3.91 -16.31 6.06
CA LEU A 479 -3.55 -16.48 4.64
C LEU A 479 -3.81 -15.18 3.87
N THR A 480 -3.00 -14.90 2.84
CA THR A 480 -3.35 -13.86 1.87
C THR A 480 -4.58 -14.28 1.06
N GLY A 481 -5.54 -13.38 0.90
CA GLY A 481 -6.71 -13.64 0.08
C GLY A 481 -7.95 -12.86 0.51
N GLN A 482 -9.10 -13.36 0.06
CA GLN A 482 -10.39 -12.73 0.35
C GLN A 482 -10.97 -13.27 1.65
N TYR A 483 -11.42 -12.36 2.51
CA TYR A 483 -12.16 -12.64 3.73
C TYR A 483 -13.58 -12.05 3.63
N TYR A 484 -14.49 -12.60 4.41
CA TYR A 484 -15.87 -12.13 4.52
C TYR A 484 -16.21 -11.85 5.98
N LEU A 485 -16.75 -10.66 6.25
CA LEU A 485 -17.33 -10.32 7.54
C LEU A 485 -18.80 -10.73 7.55
N ASP A 486 -19.13 -11.74 8.35
CA ASP A 486 -20.50 -12.20 8.47
C ASP A 486 -21.36 -11.29 9.37
N GLN A 487 -22.67 -11.58 9.41
CA GLN A 487 -23.64 -10.84 10.21
C GLN A 487 -23.42 -10.92 11.73
N PHE A 488 -22.59 -11.86 12.20
CA PHE A 488 -22.23 -12.03 13.61
C PHE A 488 -20.91 -11.34 13.96
N GLY A 489 -20.28 -10.67 12.99
CA GLY A 489 -18.98 -10.02 13.16
C GLY A 489 -17.81 -10.98 13.08
N THR A 490 -17.95 -12.20 12.55
CA THR A 490 -16.81 -13.10 12.36
C THR A 490 -16.14 -12.80 11.02
N LEU A 491 -14.85 -12.45 11.04
CA LEU A 491 -14.04 -12.32 9.82
C LEU A 491 -13.50 -13.70 9.42
N THR A 492 -14.03 -14.27 8.33
CA THR A 492 -13.70 -15.63 7.90
C THR A 492 -12.97 -15.63 6.57
N TYR A 493 -11.90 -16.42 6.45
CA TYR A 493 -11.23 -16.64 5.17
C TYR A 493 -12.17 -17.32 4.18
N LYS A 494 -12.38 -16.70 3.02
CA LYS A 494 -13.30 -17.18 1.98
C LYS A 494 -12.57 -17.98 0.92
N ARG A 495 -11.49 -17.44 0.37
CA ARG A 495 -10.71 -18.07 -0.71
C ARG A 495 -9.39 -17.36 -0.95
N ALA A 496 -8.48 -18.05 -1.63
CA ALA A 496 -7.30 -17.43 -2.20
C ALA A 496 -7.73 -16.40 -3.25
N ALA A 497 -7.03 -15.26 -3.26
CA ALA A 497 -7.22 -14.21 -4.24
C ALA A 497 -5.85 -13.63 -4.59
N LEU A 498 -5.69 -13.19 -5.84
CA LEU A 498 -4.42 -12.65 -6.35
C LEU A 498 -4.34 -11.13 -6.16
N ASP A 499 -5.48 -10.45 -6.04
CA ASP A 499 -5.60 -9.01 -5.89
C ASP A 499 -6.97 -8.65 -5.26
N TRP A 500 -7.22 -7.36 -5.01
CA TRP A 500 -8.48 -6.84 -4.46
C TRP A 500 -9.52 -6.40 -5.50
N HIS A 501 -9.25 -6.53 -6.82
CA HIS A 501 -10.21 -6.09 -7.85
C HIS A 501 -11.58 -6.80 -7.76
N PRO A 502 -11.69 -8.08 -7.32
CA PRO A 502 -12.98 -8.75 -7.21
C PRO A 502 -13.88 -8.29 -6.07
N LEU A 503 -13.43 -7.45 -5.13
CA LEU A 503 -14.26 -7.03 -3.98
C LEU A 503 -15.52 -6.31 -4.47
N GLN A 504 -16.69 -6.73 -3.98
CA GLN A 504 -17.98 -6.19 -4.44
C GLN A 504 -18.65 -5.23 -3.45
N ASN A 505 -18.38 -5.38 -2.15
CA ASN A 505 -19.02 -4.60 -1.09
C ASN A 505 -18.17 -4.65 0.18
N GLY A 506 -18.51 -3.82 1.16
CA GLY A 506 -17.72 -3.70 2.39
C GLY A 506 -17.72 -4.91 3.32
N ASN A 507 -18.55 -5.94 3.10
CA ASN A 507 -18.43 -7.22 3.82
C ASN A 507 -17.33 -8.10 3.25
N GLU A 508 -16.85 -7.83 2.04
CA GLU A 508 -15.70 -8.50 1.45
C GLU A 508 -14.46 -7.65 1.65
N VAL A 509 -13.40 -8.24 2.21
CA VAL A 509 -12.10 -7.59 2.35
C VAL A 509 -11.01 -8.46 1.77
N PHE A 510 -9.94 -7.85 1.30
CA PHE A 510 -8.72 -8.55 0.91
C PHE A 510 -7.66 -8.28 1.96
N PHE A 511 -6.96 -9.32 2.41
CA PHE A 511 -5.81 -9.18 3.30
C PHE A 511 -4.56 -9.68 2.59
N LEU A 512 -3.55 -8.82 2.46
CA LEU A 512 -2.20 -9.15 2.02
C LEU A 512 -1.32 -9.34 3.25
N ARG A 513 -0.90 -10.57 3.49
CA ARG A 513 0.09 -10.86 4.54
C ARG A 513 1.45 -10.33 4.13
N ILE A 514 2.13 -9.67 5.06
CA ILE A 514 3.53 -9.27 4.92
C ILE A 514 4.41 -10.23 5.73
N TYR A 515 4.27 -10.25 7.06
CA TYR A 515 4.96 -11.22 7.91
C TYR A 515 4.12 -12.47 8.15
N GLY A 516 4.73 -13.65 8.03
CA GLY A 516 4.07 -14.96 8.17
C GLY A 516 4.75 -15.94 9.12
N ALA A 517 4.19 -17.14 9.19
CA ALA A 517 4.77 -18.23 9.97
C ALA A 517 6.21 -18.52 9.51
N GLY A 518 7.14 -18.63 10.47
CA GLY A 518 8.57 -18.72 10.18
C GLY A 518 9.34 -17.41 10.35
N GLU A 519 8.64 -16.29 10.52
CA GLU A 519 9.23 -14.96 10.72
C GLU A 519 8.99 -14.46 12.15
N TYR A 520 9.34 -13.20 12.41
CA TYR A 520 9.19 -12.58 13.72
C TYR A 520 8.20 -11.41 13.66
N ARG A 521 7.50 -11.18 14.77
CA ARG A 521 6.75 -9.94 15.00
C ARG A 521 7.30 -9.22 16.23
N TRP A 522 7.34 -7.90 16.14
CA TRP A 522 7.72 -7.01 17.24
C TRP A 522 6.95 -5.70 17.11
N LYS A 523 7.00 -4.86 18.13
CA LYS A 523 6.35 -3.55 18.10
C LYS A 523 6.81 -2.73 16.87
N GLY A 524 5.89 -2.47 15.96
CA GLY A 524 6.12 -1.76 14.70
C GLY A 524 6.22 -2.64 13.46
N ALA A 525 6.25 -3.97 13.60
CA ALA A 525 6.27 -4.91 12.47
C ALA A 525 4.99 -4.81 11.62
N ASP A 526 5.13 -4.64 10.31
CA ASP A 526 4.04 -4.68 9.32
C ASP A 526 3.41 -6.08 9.18
N LEU A 527 2.30 -6.35 9.87
CA LEU A 527 1.64 -7.67 9.79
C LEU A 527 1.01 -7.89 8.42
N GLY A 528 0.41 -6.86 7.84
CA GLY A 528 -0.19 -6.94 6.52
C GLY A 528 -1.02 -5.74 6.14
N VAL A 529 -1.56 -5.77 4.92
CA VAL A 529 -2.41 -4.71 4.37
C VAL A 529 -3.81 -5.24 4.16
N LEU A 530 -4.82 -4.51 4.63
CA LEU A 530 -6.23 -4.80 4.38
C LEU A 530 -6.80 -3.80 3.38
N VAL A 531 -7.52 -4.29 2.37
CA VAL A 531 -8.24 -3.48 1.38
C VAL A 531 -9.74 -3.80 1.44
N THR A 532 -10.59 -2.79 1.40
CA THR A 532 -12.05 -2.91 1.54
C THR A 532 -12.80 -1.84 0.74
N LYS A 533 -14.08 -2.12 0.41
CA LYS A 533 -15.02 -1.15 -0.16
C LYS A 533 -15.92 -0.55 0.94
N ASN A 534 -15.36 0.31 1.79
CA ASN A 534 -16.06 1.08 2.82
C ASN A 534 -15.09 2.09 3.44
N PRO A 535 -15.56 3.26 3.92
CA PRO A 535 -14.74 4.16 4.73
C PRO A 535 -14.21 3.48 5.99
N LEU A 536 -12.96 3.78 6.35
CA LEU A 536 -12.34 3.27 7.58
C LEU A 536 -12.44 4.29 8.70
N GLN A 537 -12.54 5.59 8.38
CA GLN A 537 -12.66 6.69 9.34
C GLN A 537 -14.12 7.09 9.61
N THR A 538 -14.34 7.86 10.69
CA THR A 538 -15.65 8.41 11.02
C THR A 538 -15.54 9.79 11.68
N LYS A 539 -16.41 10.72 11.29
CA LYS A 539 -16.53 12.05 11.90
C LYS A 539 -17.18 12.00 13.30
N ALA A 540 -17.92 10.92 13.62
CA ALA A 540 -18.67 10.81 14.88
C ALA A 540 -17.79 10.64 16.13
N GLY A 541 -16.53 10.20 15.97
CA GLY A 541 -15.58 10.01 17.06
C GLY A 541 -14.57 11.15 17.23
N GLY A 542 -14.73 12.25 16.50
CA GLY A 542 -13.75 13.33 16.41
C GLY A 542 -13.00 13.33 15.06
N PRO A 543 -12.05 14.27 14.87
CA PRO A 543 -11.38 14.46 13.58
C PRO A 543 -10.50 13.28 13.14
N ASN A 544 -10.01 12.46 14.09
CA ASN A 544 -9.12 11.33 13.82
C ASN A 544 -9.65 10.06 14.50
N ALA A 545 -10.82 9.57 14.07
CA ALA A 545 -11.42 8.37 14.65
C ALA A 545 -11.63 7.27 13.60
N LEU A 546 -11.15 6.07 13.89
CA LEU A 546 -11.51 4.88 13.13
C LEU A 546 -12.95 4.46 13.44
N SER A 547 -13.65 3.99 12.41
CA SER A 547 -14.95 3.35 12.54
C SER A 547 -14.87 2.09 13.40
N ILE A 548 -15.99 1.70 14.01
CA ILE A 548 -16.09 0.44 14.77
C ILE A 548 -15.68 -0.75 13.90
N ARG A 549 -16.04 -0.72 12.61
CA ARG A 549 -15.71 -1.75 11.64
C ARG A 549 -14.21 -1.85 11.38
N ALA A 550 -13.52 -0.71 11.20
CA ALA A 550 -12.06 -0.69 11.03
C ALA A 550 -11.34 -1.28 12.24
N LYS A 551 -11.73 -0.88 13.47
CA LYS A 551 -11.18 -1.45 14.71
C LYS A 551 -11.40 -2.97 14.78
N HIS A 552 -12.61 -3.40 14.44
CA HIS A 552 -12.95 -4.82 14.42
C HIS A 552 -12.11 -5.63 13.42
N PHE A 553 -11.83 -5.08 12.23
CA PHE A 553 -10.93 -5.71 11.27
C PHE A 553 -9.50 -5.83 11.81
N ILE A 554 -8.97 -4.78 12.43
CA ILE A 554 -7.64 -4.77 13.05
C ILE A 554 -7.52 -5.87 14.10
N ASP A 555 -8.48 -5.92 15.03
CA ASP A 555 -8.50 -6.89 16.12
C ASP A 555 -8.65 -8.32 15.59
N SER A 556 -9.52 -8.52 14.60
CA SER A 556 -9.73 -9.82 13.95
C SER A 556 -8.46 -10.34 13.28
N VAL A 557 -7.76 -9.49 12.52
CA VAL A 557 -6.51 -9.88 11.84
C VAL A 557 -5.43 -10.19 12.86
N ARG A 558 -5.23 -9.34 13.88
CA ARG A 558 -4.22 -9.60 14.93
C ARG A 558 -4.49 -10.89 15.69
N ALA A 559 -5.76 -11.21 15.97
CA ALA A 559 -6.15 -12.45 16.64
C ALA A 559 -5.86 -13.72 15.81
N MET A 560 -5.66 -13.60 14.49
CA MET A 560 -5.26 -14.72 13.63
C MET A 560 -3.76 -15.03 13.69
N TYR A 561 -2.95 -14.15 14.31
CA TYR A 561 -1.53 -14.39 14.54
C TYR A 561 -1.29 -15.10 15.88
N ALA A 562 -0.42 -16.12 15.85
CA ALA A 562 0.09 -16.76 17.07
C ALA A 562 1.61 -16.91 16.99
N GLY A 563 2.29 -16.69 18.11
CA GLY A 563 3.74 -16.78 18.19
C GLY A 563 4.23 -17.33 19.53
N VAL A 564 5.53 -17.58 19.60
CA VAL A 564 6.23 -17.97 20.83
C VAL A 564 7.19 -16.84 21.20
N PRO A 565 7.19 -16.36 22.45
CA PRO A 565 8.13 -15.35 22.91
C PRO A 565 9.58 -15.75 22.66
N VAL A 566 10.37 -14.82 22.15
CA VAL A 566 11.82 -14.98 21.99
C VAL A 566 12.49 -14.50 23.29
N ALA A 567 13.25 -15.37 23.96
CA ALA A 567 14.00 -14.97 25.15
C ALA A 567 15.18 -14.06 24.74
N ALA A 568 15.45 -13.02 25.53
CA ALA A 568 16.49 -12.02 25.26
C ALA A 568 17.95 -12.51 25.36
N GLU A 569 18.21 -13.83 25.41
CA GLU A 569 19.55 -14.44 25.51
C GLU A 569 20.00 -15.21 24.25
N ASP A 570 19.28 -15.11 23.14
CA ASP A 570 19.90 -15.21 21.81
C ASP A 570 20.30 -13.79 21.40
N PRO A 571 21.43 -13.57 20.69
CA PRO A 571 21.81 -12.21 20.28
C PRO A 571 20.62 -11.65 19.54
N SER A 572 19.92 -10.70 20.18
CA SER A 572 18.83 -10.00 19.55
C SER A 572 19.44 -9.44 18.27
N PRO A 573 18.93 -9.79 17.07
CA PRO A 573 19.15 -8.88 15.98
C PRO A 573 18.54 -7.57 16.48
N ALA A 574 19.27 -6.48 16.35
CA ALA A 574 18.67 -5.17 16.52
C ALA A 574 17.63 -5.06 15.39
N LEU A 575 16.41 -5.58 15.59
CA LEU A 575 15.43 -5.79 14.54
C LEU A 575 14.82 -4.44 14.11
N GLY A 576 15.53 -3.73 13.24
CA GLY A 576 14.92 -2.80 12.29
C GLY A 576 14.38 -3.61 11.13
N GLY A 577 13.14 -4.09 11.20
CA GLY A 577 12.52 -4.61 9.99
C GLY A 577 12.22 -3.48 9.02
N PRO A 578 12.03 -3.80 7.73
CA PRO A 578 11.68 -2.85 6.70
C PRO A 578 10.21 -2.45 6.81
N GLY A 579 9.88 -1.71 7.86
CA GLY A 579 9.07 -0.54 7.58
C GLY A 579 9.99 0.34 6.75
N ALA A 580 9.56 0.74 5.56
CA ALA A 580 10.08 1.98 5.03
C ALA A 580 9.89 3.01 6.16
N LYS A 581 10.95 3.28 6.92
CA LYS A 581 11.33 4.67 7.12
C LYS A 581 11.43 5.15 5.67
N GLY A 582 10.35 5.73 5.16
CA GLY A 582 10.56 6.69 4.09
C GLY A 582 11.59 7.63 4.69
N ASP A 583 12.77 7.72 4.11
CA ASP A 583 13.66 8.79 4.51
C ASP A 583 13.02 10.13 4.14
#